data_AF-A0A5R8KK94-F1
#
_entry.id   AF-A0A5R8KK94-F1
#
_cell.length_a   1.000
_cell.length_b   1.000
_cell.length_c   1.000
_cell.angle_alpha   90.00
_cell.angle_beta   90.00
_cell.angle_gamma   90.00
#
_symmetry.space_group_name_H-M   'P 1'
#
loop_
_entity.id
_entity.type
_entity.pdbx_description
1 polymer ?
#
loop_
_entity_poly.entity_id
_entity_poly.type
_entity_poly.pdbx_seq_one_letter_code
_entity_poly.pdbx_strand_id
1 'polypeptide(L)'
;MKTPDDQLLARWLDGELSEQETTRFEAMMAADPALREEADTMRKISAALRDHVSMEREVPHADFFNTQIQERIADLQRAEERAHVPAATSVTAAGWFSWLRSPWALAGLASAITIALFVARQDRPTTQILSFYAPNPSIQASAYRSDAADATVLMLEGLESIPADYDIAGINVHHSEMGVDRTATTLFDEKGSVLLVMSKNGRDQPIFASR
;
A
#
# COMPACT_ATOMS: atom_id res chain seq x y z
N MET A 1 -2.74 9.64 28.89
CA MET A 1 -1.98 8.73 29.78
C MET A 1 -1.98 7.38 29.12
N LYS A 2 -0.79 6.79 28.87
CA LYS A 2 -0.65 5.51 28.19
C LYS A 2 -0.83 4.42 29.25
N THR A 3 -1.96 3.72 29.26
CA THR A 3 -2.13 2.52 30.07
C THR A 3 -1.30 1.41 29.42
N PRO A 4 -0.36 0.78 30.14
CA PRO A 4 0.32 -0.42 29.67
C PRO A 4 -0.58 -1.66 29.60
N ASP A 5 -1.87 -1.55 29.93
CA ASP A 5 -2.80 -2.69 30.08
C ASP A 5 -3.31 -3.26 28.76
N ASP A 6 -3.67 -2.43 27.78
CA ASP A 6 -4.34 -2.92 26.56
C ASP A 6 -3.49 -3.92 25.76
N GLN A 7 -2.17 -3.69 25.71
CA GLN A 7 -1.23 -4.58 25.03
C GLN A 7 -0.99 -5.88 25.82
N LEU A 8 -0.94 -5.80 27.15
CA LEU A 8 -0.80 -6.98 28.01
C LEU A 8 -2.05 -7.85 27.95
N LEU A 9 -3.23 -7.23 27.96
CA LEU A 9 -4.52 -7.89 27.80
C LEU A 9 -4.64 -8.58 26.43
N ALA A 10 -4.28 -7.89 25.33
CA ALA A 10 -4.28 -8.48 24.00
C ALA A 10 -3.36 -9.70 23.90
N ARG A 11 -2.09 -9.57 24.32
CA ARG A 11 -1.12 -10.67 24.33
C ARG A 11 -1.58 -11.85 25.20
N TRP A 12 -2.26 -11.57 26.31
CA TRP A 12 -2.82 -12.62 27.16
C TRP A 12 -4.00 -13.34 26.49
N LEU A 13 -4.90 -12.62 25.81
CA LEU A 13 -6.01 -13.20 25.05
C LEU A 13 -5.52 -14.09 23.89
N ASP A 14 -4.40 -13.71 23.28
CA ASP A 14 -3.75 -14.44 22.18
C ASP A 14 -2.85 -15.59 22.67
N GLY A 15 -2.59 -15.70 23.98
CA GLY A 15 -1.72 -16.73 24.56
C GLY A 15 -0.22 -16.49 24.32
N GLU A 16 0.17 -15.25 24.03
CA GLU A 16 1.56 -14.84 23.75
C GLU A 16 2.34 -14.39 25.00
N LEU A 17 1.77 -14.56 26.19
CA LEU A 17 2.48 -14.32 27.45
C LEU A 17 3.30 -15.55 27.86
N SER A 18 4.50 -15.30 28.34
CA SER A 18 5.27 -16.33 29.05
C SER A 18 4.57 -16.75 30.35
N GLU A 19 4.94 -17.90 30.92
CA GLU A 19 4.37 -18.37 32.21
C GLU A 19 4.55 -17.35 33.35
N GLN A 20 5.70 -16.66 33.38
CA GLN A 20 5.98 -15.62 34.37
C GLN A 20 5.11 -14.37 34.16
N GLU A 21 4.93 -13.93 32.92
CA GLU A 21 4.05 -12.80 32.58
C GLU A 21 2.59 -13.13 32.88
N THR A 22 2.16 -14.36 32.59
CA THR A 22 0.80 -14.84 32.88
C THR A 22 0.51 -14.80 34.37
N THR A 23 1.41 -15.34 35.19
CA THR A 23 1.28 -15.32 36.66
C THR A 23 1.17 -13.88 37.19
N ARG A 24 1.97 -12.96 36.63
CA ARG A 24 1.93 -11.54 37.00
C ARG A 24 0.64 -10.86 36.57
N PHE A 25 0.15 -11.15 35.37
CA PHE A 25 -1.10 -10.60 34.85
C PHE A 25 -2.32 -11.12 35.62
N GLU A 26 -2.32 -12.40 36.00
CA GLU A 26 -3.34 -12.97 36.88
C GLU A 26 -3.35 -12.34 38.27
N ALA A 27 -2.18 -12.03 38.82
CA ALA A 27 -2.08 -11.27 40.07
C ALA A 27 -2.62 -9.83 39.93
N MET A 28 -2.43 -9.19 38.77
CA MET A 28 -3.02 -7.87 38.47
C MET A 28 -4.55 -7.97 38.37
N MET A 29 -5.07 -8.96 37.65
CA MET A 29 -6.51 -9.23 37.60
C MET A 29 -7.08 -9.61 38.98
N ALA A 30 -6.30 -10.24 39.86
CA ALA A 30 -6.70 -10.52 41.23
C ALA A 30 -6.89 -9.23 42.05
N ALA A 31 -5.96 -8.27 41.87
CA ALA A 31 -5.94 -6.99 42.56
C ALA A 31 -6.93 -5.95 41.99
N ASP A 32 -7.25 -6.02 40.70
CA ASP A 32 -8.15 -5.07 40.02
C ASP A 32 -9.40 -5.77 39.44
N PRO A 33 -10.57 -5.62 40.09
CA PRO A 33 -11.83 -6.14 39.60
C PRO A 33 -12.27 -5.58 38.24
N ALA A 34 -11.92 -4.33 37.91
CA ALA A 34 -12.30 -3.72 36.64
C ALA A 34 -11.55 -4.35 35.47
N LEU A 35 -10.25 -4.59 35.65
CA LEU A 35 -9.41 -5.32 34.69
C LEU A 35 -9.92 -6.75 34.46
N ARG A 36 -10.41 -7.41 35.51
CA ARG A 36 -11.01 -8.75 35.41
C ARG A 36 -12.29 -8.74 34.58
N GLU A 37 -13.19 -7.79 34.82
CA GLU A 37 -14.43 -7.66 34.05
C GLU A 37 -14.17 -7.36 32.56
N GLU A 38 -13.18 -6.52 32.28
CA GLU A 38 -12.74 -6.23 30.92
C GLU A 38 -12.16 -7.49 30.24
N ALA A 39 -11.26 -8.21 30.91
CA ALA A 39 -10.67 -9.44 30.41
C ALA A 39 -11.73 -10.52 30.11
N ASP A 40 -12.70 -10.71 31.01
CA ASP A 40 -13.80 -11.66 30.80
C ASP A 40 -14.72 -11.24 29.66
N THR A 41 -14.95 -9.93 29.48
CA THR A 41 -15.75 -9.41 28.37
C THR A 41 -15.06 -9.66 27.03
N MET A 42 -13.77 -9.34 26.93
CA MET A 42 -12.99 -9.57 25.71
C MET A 42 -12.87 -11.06 25.38
N ARG A 43 -12.73 -11.92 26.39
CA ARG A 43 -12.74 -13.38 26.21
C ARG A 43 -14.07 -13.87 25.63
N LYS A 44 -15.21 -13.38 26.14
CA LYS A 44 -16.55 -13.72 25.61
C LYS A 44 -16.72 -13.27 24.16
N ILE A 45 -16.26 -12.05 23.82
CA ILE A 45 -16.30 -11.54 22.44
C ILE A 45 -15.44 -12.41 21.53
N SER A 46 -14.22 -12.76 21.96
CA SER A 46 -13.31 -13.62 21.20
C SER A 46 -13.88 -15.03 20.98
N ALA A 47 -14.52 -15.62 21.99
CA ALA A 47 -15.21 -16.90 21.86
C ALA A 47 -16.40 -16.82 20.90
N ALA A 48 -17.23 -15.78 21.04
CA ALA A 48 -18.37 -15.56 20.15
C ALA A 48 -17.93 -15.35 18.68
N LEU A 49 -16.83 -14.61 18.47
CA LEU A 49 -16.28 -14.40 17.13
C LEU A 49 -15.75 -15.71 16.54
N ARG A 50 -15.06 -16.54 17.33
CA ARG A 50 -14.58 -17.87 16.88
C ARG A 50 -15.74 -18.81 16.53
N ASP A 51 -16.82 -18.79 17.30
CA ASP A 51 -17.99 -19.64 17.03
C ASP A 51 -18.77 -19.22 15.77
N HIS A 52 -18.74 -17.93 15.41
CA HIS A 52 -19.54 -17.39 14.30
C HIS A 52 -18.72 -17.08 13.03
N VAL A 53 -17.39 -17.06 13.11
CA VAL A 53 -16.51 -16.88 11.95
C VAL A 53 -16.06 -18.25 11.45
N SER A 54 -16.73 -18.76 10.42
CA SER A 54 -16.27 -19.92 9.67
C SER A 54 -15.02 -19.53 8.86
N MET A 55 -13.83 -19.90 9.34
CA MET A 55 -12.55 -19.73 8.61
C MET A 55 -12.37 -20.74 7.47
N GLU A 56 -13.47 -21.24 6.90
CA GLU A 56 -13.47 -22.37 5.96
C GLU A 56 -13.47 -21.94 4.50
N ARG A 57 -13.09 -20.69 4.23
CA ARG A 57 -12.89 -20.20 2.87
C ARG A 57 -11.40 -20.23 2.56
N GLU A 58 -11.02 -21.04 1.57
CA GLU A 58 -9.67 -20.97 1.00
C GLU A 58 -9.35 -19.52 0.64
N VAL A 59 -8.20 -19.03 1.12
CA VAL A 59 -7.72 -17.68 0.82
C VAL A 59 -7.58 -17.59 -0.71
N PRO A 60 -8.34 -16.72 -1.39
CA PRO A 60 -8.22 -16.58 -2.83
C PRO A 60 -6.79 -16.20 -3.18
N HIS A 61 -6.18 -16.95 -4.10
CA HIS A 61 -4.80 -16.74 -4.54
C HIS A 61 -3.77 -16.84 -3.40
N ALA A 62 -3.84 -17.90 -2.58
CA ALA A 62 -2.84 -18.18 -1.55
C ALA A 62 -1.39 -18.12 -2.07
N ASP A 63 -1.15 -18.56 -3.31
CA ASP A 63 0.18 -18.48 -3.95
C ASP A 63 0.65 -17.03 -4.16
N PHE A 64 -0.24 -16.13 -4.55
CA PHE A 64 0.07 -14.71 -4.72
C PHE A 64 0.38 -14.05 -3.36
N PHE A 65 -0.42 -14.34 -2.34
CA PHE A 65 -0.17 -13.87 -0.97
C PHE A 65 1.19 -14.36 -0.45
N ASN A 66 1.51 -15.64 -0.66
CA ASN A 66 2.80 -16.22 -0.29
C ASN A 66 3.97 -15.57 -1.04
N THR A 67 3.79 -15.28 -2.34
CA THR A 67 4.79 -14.59 -3.15
C THR A 67 5.07 -13.18 -2.62
N GLN A 68 4.02 -12.43 -2.28
CA GLN A 68 4.15 -11.09 -1.70
C GLN A 68 4.87 -11.10 -0.34
N ILE A 69 4.56 -12.09 0.52
CA ILE A 69 5.27 -12.26 1.79
C ILE A 69 6.75 -12.57 1.55
N GLN A 70 7.07 -13.48 0.65
CA GLN A 70 8.45 -13.85 0.33
C GLN A 70 9.24 -12.68 -0.24
N GLU A 71 8.66 -11.91 -1.16
CA GLU A 71 9.27 -10.69 -1.69
C GLU A 71 9.55 -9.68 -0.57
N ARG A 72 8.59 -9.47 0.33
CA ARG A 72 8.74 -8.54 1.44
C ARG A 72 9.82 -8.97 2.43
N ILE A 73 9.90 -10.25 2.75
CA ILE A 73 10.95 -10.81 3.61
C ILE A 73 12.32 -10.64 2.93
N ALA A 74 12.42 -10.96 1.65
CA ALA A 74 13.67 -10.82 0.89
C ALA A 74 14.12 -9.36 0.80
N ASP A 75 13.20 -8.42 0.65
CA ASP A 75 13.49 -6.98 0.67
C ASP A 75 14.02 -6.51 2.04
N LEU A 76 13.39 -6.95 3.13
CA LEU A 76 13.83 -6.66 4.49
C LEU A 76 15.23 -7.24 4.75
N GLN A 77 15.48 -8.48 4.35
CA GLN A 77 16.80 -9.11 4.47
C GLN A 77 17.87 -8.37 3.65
N ARG A 78 17.58 -8.00 2.39
CA ARG A 78 18.51 -7.21 1.57
C ARG A 78 18.75 -5.80 2.13
N ALA A 79 17.80 -5.23 2.86
CA ALA A 79 17.98 -3.96 3.55
C ALA A 79 18.87 -4.12 4.79
N GLU A 80 18.67 -5.19 5.56
CA GLU A 80 19.50 -5.55 6.72
C GLU A 80 20.94 -5.88 6.31
N GLU A 81 21.13 -6.65 5.23
CA GLU A 81 22.45 -6.96 4.66
C GLU A 81 23.17 -5.69 4.21
N ARG A 82 22.48 -4.76 3.54
CA ARG A 82 23.03 -3.44 3.18
C ARG A 82 23.40 -2.60 4.40
N ALA A 83 22.64 -2.72 5.49
CA ALA A 83 22.97 -2.07 6.76
C ALA A 83 24.15 -2.75 7.49
N HIS A 84 24.42 -4.03 7.20
CA HIS A 84 25.49 -4.81 7.81
C HIS A 84 26.79 -4.89 7.00
N VAL A 85 26.87 -4.27 5.82
CA VAL A 85 28.15 -4.12 5.12
C VAL A 85 29.04 -3.19 5.95
N PRO A 86 30.15 -3.67 6.55
CA PRO A 86 31.10 -2.77 7.18
C PRO A 86 31.63 -1.85 6.09
N ALA A 87 31.60 -0.54 6.34
CA ALA A 87 32.17 0.47 5.45
C ALA A 87 33.58 0.00 5.03
N ALA A 88 33.68 -0.49 3.78
CA ALA A 88 34.90 -1.08 3.30
C ALA A 88 35.99 -0.02 3.40
N THR A 89 36.98 -0.35 4.24
CA THR A 89 38.17 0.43 4.52
C THR A 89 38.72 0.97 3.21
N SER A 90 38.80 2.29 3.12
CA SER A 90 39.41 3.02 2.01
C SER A 90 40.85 2.53 1.82
N VAL A 91 41.04 1.61 0.87
CA VAL A 91 42.37 1.21 0.41
C VAL A 91 42.92 2.40 -0.38
N THR A 92 44.05 2.89 0.11
CA THR A 92 44.85 4.03 -0.35
C THR A 92 44.97 4.13 -1.87
N ALA A 93 44.05 4.89 -2.47
CA ALA A 93 44.10 5.41 -3.83
C ALA A 93 44.93 6.73 -3.92
N ALA A 94 45.88 6.92 -3.02
CA ALA A 94 46.54 8.22 -2.79
C ALA A 94 47.50 8.67 -3.91
N GLY A 95 47.86 7.79 -4.85
CA GLY A 95 48.86 8.10 -5.89
C GLY A 95 48.32 8.58 -7.25
N TRP A 96 47.09 8.23 -7.62
CA TRP A 96 46.59 8.40 -9.00
C TRP A 96 45.57 9.53 -9.17
N PHE A 97 45.01 10.04 -8.07
CA PHE A 97 44.03 11.13 -8.08
C PHE A 97 44.57 12.47 -7.58
N SER A 98 45.89 12.66 -7.54
CA SER A 98 46.48 13.95 -7.12
C SER A 98 46.01 15.12 -7.99
N TRP A 99 45.62 14.91 -9.25
CA TRP A 99 45.06 15.94 -10.13
C TRP A 99 43.64 16.38 -9.75
N LEU A 100 42.89 15.59 -8.96
CA LEU A 100 41.55 15.96 -8.44
C LEU A 100 41.64 16.91 -7.24
N ARG A 101 42.85 17.19 -6.74
CA ARG A 101 43.07 18.21 -5.70
C ARG A 101 43.10 19.63 -6.25
N SER A 102 42.80 19.82 -7.54
CA SER A 102 42.50 21.13 -8.09
C SER A 102 41.15 21.62 -7.54
N PRO A 103 41.05 22.85 -7.00
CA PRO A 103 39.78 23.38 -6.49
C PRO A 103 38.65 23.39 -7.53
N TRP A 104 39.00 23.32 -8.82
CA TRP A 104 38.05 23.32 -9.93
C TRP A 104 37.50 21.90 -10.21
N ALA A 105 38.27 20.85 -9.87
CA ALA A 105 37.81 19.47 -9.95
C ALA A 105 36.79 19.14 -8.84
N LEU A 106 36.97 19.72 -7.64
CA LEU A 106 36.01 19.63 -6.55
C LEU A 106 34.67 20.31 -6.91
N ALA A 107 34.71 21.46 -7.60
CA ALA A 107 33.52 22.14 -8.07
C ALA A 107 32.76 21.33 -9.15
N GLY A 108 33.49 20.72 -10.09
CA GLY A 108 32.91 19.84 -11.11
C GLY A 108 32.31 18.55 -10.54
N LEU A 109 32.92 17.98 -9.50
CA LEU A 109 32.37 16.82 -8.81
C LEU A 109 31.10 17.18 -8.03
N ALA A 110 31.09 18.33 -7.34
CA ALA A 110 29.92 18.80 -6.62
C ALA A 110 28.73 19.06 -7.55
N SER A 111 28.94 19.68 -8.72
CA SER A 111 27.88 19.89 -9.70
C SER A 111 27.41 18.60 -10.36
N ALA A 112 28.30 17.66 -10.66
CA ALA A 112 27.91 16.35 -11.17
C ALA A 112 27.07 15.56 -10.14
N ILE A 113 27.43 15.62 -8.84
CA ILE A 113 26.66 14.99 -7.77
C ILE A 113 25.29 15.65 -7.58
N THR A 114 25.19 16.99 -7.65
CA THR A 114 23.89 17.67 -7.54
C THR A 114 23.00 17.38 -8.73
N ILE A 115 23.54 17.33 -9.96
CA ILE A 115 22.79 16.94 -11.15
C ILE A 115 22.35 15.47 -11.03
N ALA A 116 23.23 14.56 -10.63
CA ALA A 116 22.89 13.14 -10.46
C ALA A 116 21.81 12.94 -9.38
N LEU A 117 21.91 13.64 -8.24
CA LEU A 117 20.88 13.63 -7.19
C LEU A 117 19.56 14.24 -7.66
N PHE A 118 19.58 15.26 -8.51
CA PHE A 118 18.38 15.89 -9.06
C PHE A 118 17.69 15.00 -10.10
N VAL A 119 18.46 14.34 -10.98
CA VAL A 119 17.96 13.35 -11.93
C VAL A 119 17.40 12.12 -11.22
N ALA A 120 18.08 11.62 -10.17
CA ALA A 120 17.59 10.51 -9.37
C ALA A 120 16.34 10.85 -8.52
N ARG A 121 16.12 12.15 -8.24
CA ARG A 121 14.94 12.69 -7.54
C ARG A 121 13.83 13.15 -8.46
N GLN A 122 13.89 12.86 -9.76
CA GLN A 122 12.69 12.99 -10.57
C GLN A 122 11.68 11.96 -10.06
N ASP A 123 10.82 12.41 -9.16
CA ASP A 123 9.64 11.70 -8.69
C ASP A 123 8.86 11.32 -9.96
N ARG A 124 9.00 10.05 -10.35
CA ARG A 124 8.15 9.50 -11.39
C ARG A 124 6.72 9.70 -10.91
N PRO A 125 5.80 10.24 -11.72
CA PRO A 125 4.42 10.36 -11.33
C PRO A 125 3.92 8.97 -10.90
N THR A 126 3.73 8.83 -9.59
CA THR A 126 3.22 7.62 -8.97
C THR A 126 1.71 7.67 -9.13
N THR A 127 1.23 6.97 -10.15
CA THR A 127 -0.21 6.76 -10.31
C THR A 127 -0.63 5.79 -9.20
N GLN A 128 -1.31 6.30 -8.18
CA GLN A 128 -1.89 5.49 -7.13
C GLN A 128 -3.38 5.33 -7.40
N ILE A 129 -3.84 4.07 -7.45
CA ILE A 129 -5.27 3.83 -7.55
C ILE A 129 -5.88 3.92 -6.15
N LEU A 130 -6.85 4.82 -6.00
CA LEU A 130 -7.55 5.05 -4.74
C LEU A 130 -8.74 4.10 -4.55
N SER A 131 -9.44 3.73 -5.64
CA SER A 131 -10.63 2.88 -5.57
C SER A 131 -10.97 2.26 -6.92
N PHE A 132 -11.49 1.04 -6.91
CA PHE A 132 -12.12 0.37 -8.05
C PHE A 132 -13.58 0.05 -7.75
N TYR A 133 -14.43 0.14 -8.77
CA TYR A 133 -15.84 -0.20 -8.67
C TYR A 133 -16.25 -1.11 -9.82
N ALA A 134 -16.67 -2.33 -9.49
CA ALA A 134 -17.29 -3.27 -10.41
C ALA A 134 -18.76 -3.48 -9.97
N PRO A 135 -19.76 -3.07 -10.77
CA PRO A 135 -21.16 -3.17 -10.36
C PRO A 135 -21.66 -4.61 -10.26
N ASN A 136 -21.11 -5.52 -11.08
CA ASN A 136 -21.46 -6.93 -11.09
C ASN A 136 -20.48 -7.71 -10.19
N PRO A 137 -20.96 -8.40 -9.14
CA PRO A 137 -20.08 -9.14 -8.23
C PRO A 137 -19.38 -10.35 -8.88
N SER A 138 -19.82 -10.76 -10.07
CA SER A 138 -19.17 -11.82 -10.86
C SER A 138 -17.94 -11.33 -11.61
N ILE A 139 -17.73 -10.01 -11.69
CA ILE A 139 -16.59 -9.39 -12.36
C ILE A 139 -15.54 -9.05 -11.31
N GLN A 140 -14.32 -9.54 -11.49
CA GLN A 140 -13.19 -9.16 -10.64
C GLN A 140 -12.35 -8.13 -11.39
N ALA A 141 -12.18 -6.96 -10.77
CA ALA A 141 -11.33 -5.90 -11.30
C ALA A 141 -10.06 -5.81 -10.46
N SER A 142 -8.90 -5.89 -11.11
CA SER A 142 -7.61 -5.64 -10.48
C SER A 142 -6.82 -4.66 -11.32
N ALA A 143 -5.85 -4.00 -10.69
CA ALA A 143 -4.96 -3.13 -11.42
C ALA A 143 -3.60 -3.10 -10.79
N TYR A 144 -2.61 -2.98 -11.65
CA TYR A 144 -1.21 -3.00 -11.27
C TYR A 144 -0.42 -2.17 -12.26
N ARG A 145 0.76 -1.70 -11.83
CA ARG A 145 1.72 -1.08 -12.73
C ARG A 145 2.54 -2.18 -13.40
N SER A 146 2.61 -2.16 -14.73
CA SER A 146 3.49 -3.02 -15.50
C SER A 146 4.70 -2.22 -15.95
N ASP A 147 5.89 -2.59 -15.45
CA ASP A 147 7.15 -1.96 -15.87
C ASP A 147 7.50 -2.28 -17.33
N ALA A 148 7.12 -3.47 -17.81
CA ALA A 148 7.37 -3.90 -19.19
C ALA A 148 6.59 -3.07 -20.22
N ALA A 149 5.38 -2.64 -19.87
CA ALA A 149 4.54 -1.79 -20.71
C ALA A 149 4.66 -0.29 -20.38
N ASP A 150 5.44 0.06 -19.34
CA ASP A 150 5.46 1.38 -18.69
C ASP A 150 4.06 2.00 -18.52
N ALA A 151 3.11 1.18 -18.06
CA ALA A 151 1.70 1.54 -18.02
C ALA A 151 1.00 0.98 -16.79
N THR A 152 -0.12 1.62 -16.42
CA THR A 152 -1.08 1.05 -15.45
C THR A 152 -2.00 0.12 -16.22
N VAL A 153 -2.02 -1.16 -15.84
CA VAL A 153 -2.87 -2.18 -16.43
C VAL A 153 -4.11 -2.35 -15.56
N LEU A 154 -5.27 -2.34 -16.20
CA LEU A 154 -6.57 -2.65 -15.62
C LEU A 154 -7.00 -4.02 -16.13
N MET A 155 -7.04 -5.02 -15.25
CA MET A 155 -7.46 -6.38 -15.59
C MET A 155 -8.89 -6.62 -15.10
N LEU A 156 -9.74 -7.10 -16.00
CA LEU A 156 -11.14 -7.42 -15.71
C LEU A 156 -11.37 -8.91 -16.02
N GLU A 157 -11.69 -9.69 -15.00
CA GLU A 157 -12.01 -11.11 -15.12
C GLU A 157 -13.51 -11.33 -14.95
N GLY A 158 -14.06 -12.32 -15.65
CA GLY A 158 -15.50 -12.64 -15.59
C GLY A 158 -16.39 -11.79 -16.51
N LEU A 159 -15.80 -11.04 -17.44
CA LEU A 159 -16.53 -10.43 -18.54
C LEU A 159 -16.87 -11.47 -19.61
N GLU A 160 -18.07 -11.36 -20.19
CA GLU A 160 -18.40 -12.10 -21.40
C GLU A 160 -17.50 -11.65 -22.56
N SER A 161 -17.20 -12.56 -23.47
CA SER A 161 -16.42 -12.23 -24.66
C SER A 161 -17.15 -11.18 -25.50
N ILE A 162 -16.46 -10.08 -25.79
CA ILE A 162 -16.97 -9.04 -26.69
C ILE A 162 -17.02 -9.63 -28.10
N PRO A 163 -18.19 -9.66 -28.77
CA PRO A 163 -18.29 -10.18 -30.13
C PRO A 163 -17.41 -9.38 -31.11
N ALA A 164 -16.85 -10.04 -32.11
CA ALA A 164 -15.93 -9.40 -33.06
C ALA A 164 -16.62 -8.35 -33.96
N ASP A 165 -17.94 -8.37 -34.03
CA ASP A 165 -18.80 -7.45 -34.78
C ASP A 165 -19.25 -6.23 -33.97
N TYR A 166 -18.86 -6.11 -32.69
CA TYR A 166 -19.12 -4.93 -31.90
C TYR A 166 -18.20 -3.77 -32.30
N ASP A 167 -18.80 -2.62 -32.63
CA ASP A 167 -18.06 -1.38 -32.81
C ASP A 167 -17.75 -0.76 -31.44
N ILE A 168 -16.46 -0.60 -31.14
CA ILE A 168 -16.00 -0.01 -29.88
C ILE A 168 -15.74 1.48 -30.13
N ALA A 169 -16.70 2.32 -29.75
CA ALA A 169 -16.53 3.76 -29.78
C ALA A 169 -15.83 4.26 -28.51
N GLY A 170 -14.66 4.86 -28.66
CA GLY A 170 -13.95 5.55 -27.58
C GLY A 170 -14.37 7.02 -27.45
N ILE A 171 -14.35 7.54 -26.22
CA ILE A 171 -14.51 8.98 -25.96
C ILE A 171 -13.11 9.59 -25.83
N ASN A 172 -12.79 10.56 -26.69
CA ASN A 172 -11.54 11.31 -26.59
C ASN A 172 -11.67 12.40 -25.52
N VAL A 173 -11.02 12.17 -24.38
CA VAL A 173 -10.95 13.13 -23.27
C VAL A 173 -9.71 14.00 -23.45
N HIS A 174 -9.89 15.31 -23.53
CA HIS A 174 -8.76 16.25 -23.61
C HIS A 174 -8.18 16.54 -22.24
N HIS A 175 -9.05 16.80 -21.26
CA HIS A 175 -8.65 17.00 -19.87
C HIS A 175 -9.79 16.68 -18.91
N SER A 176 -9.46 16.58 -17.63
CA SER A 176 -10.40 16.39 -16.54
C SER A 176 -10.18 17.44 -15.45
N GLU A 177 -11.27 17.95 -14.88
CA GLU A 177 -11.23 18.80 -13.69
C GLU A 177 -11.88 18.08 -12.51
N MET A 178 -11.28 18.21 -11.32
CA MET A 178 -11.82 17.67 -10.09
C MET A 178 -12.48 18.81 -9.30
N GLY A 179 -13.70 18.59 -8.81
CA GLY A 179 -14.40 19.54 -7.96
C GLY A 179 -13.61 19.86 -6.69
N VAL A 180 -13.84 21.04 -6.12
CA VAL A 180 -13.11 21.56 -4.94
C VAL A 180 -13.21 20.63 -3.73
N ASP A 181 -14.34 19.94 -3.60
CA ASP A 181 -14.64 18.95 -2.57
C ASP A 181 -14.19 17.52 -2.93
N ARG A 182 -13.61 17.33 -4.13
CA ARG A 182 -13.22 16.03 -4.71
C ARG A 182 -14.37 15.03 -4.81
N THR A 183 -15.63 15.49 -4.75
CA THR A 183 -16.80 14.61 -4.84
C THR A 183 -17.22 14.34 -6.27
N ALA A 184 -16.75 15.18 -7.21
CA ALA A 184 -17.02 15.06 -8.64
C ALA A 184 -15.77 15.27 -9.49
N THR A 185 -15.73 14.60 -10.64
CA THR A 185 -14.74 14.77 -11.70
C THR A 185 -15.49 15.00 -13.01
N THR A 186 -15.15 16.08 -13.71
CA THR A 186 -15.73 16.45 -15.00
C THR A 186 -14.72 16.22 -16.10
N LEU A 187 -15.11 15.52 -17.15
CA LEU A 187 -14.31 15.26 -18.35
C LEU A 187 -14.72 16.21 -19.46
N PHE A 188 -13.75 16.76 -20.17
CA PHE A 188 -13.95 17.75 -21.23
C PHE A 188 -13.34 17.32 -22.56
N ASP A 189 -13.99 17.72 -23.65
CA ASP A 189 -13.44 17.61 -24.99
C ASP A 189 -12.40 18.70 -25.29
N GLU A 190 -11.83 18.66 -26.49
CA GLU A 190 -10.86 19.65 -26.97
C GLU A 190 -11.45 21.07 -27.07
N LYS A 191 -12.77 21.18 -27.27
CA LYS A 191 -13.50 22.46 -27.38
C LYS A 191 -13.94 23.01 -26.02
N GLY A 192 -13.66 22.31 -24.93
CA GLY A 192 -14.09 22.66 -23.58
C GLY A 192 -15.55 22.30 -23.27
N SER A 193 -16.21 21.47 -24.09
CA SER A 193 -17.54 20.94 -23.80
C SER A 193 -17.45 19.80 -22.80
N VAL A 194 -18.43 19.72 -21.89
CA VAL A 194 -18.52 18.64 -20.90
C VAL A 194 -18.94 17.34 -21.60
N LEU A 195 -18.09 16.32 -21.48
CA LEU A 195 -18.35 14.97 -21.98
C LEU A 195 -19.07 14.11 -20.93
N LEU A 196 -18.58 14.15 -19.70
CA LEU A 196 -19.07 13.30 -18.60
C LEU A 196 -18.79 13.97 -17.27
N VAL A 197 -19.78 13.95 -16.38
CA VAL A 197 -19.58 14.26 -14.96
C VAL A 197 -19.73 12.97 -14.17
N MET A 198 -18.69 12.60 -13.43
CA MET A 198 -18.68 11.48 -12.50
C MET A 198 -18.69 12.02 -11.09
N SER A 199 -19.63 11.60 -10.25
CA SER A 199 -19.66 11.91 -8.82
C SER A 199 -19.82 10.66 -7.98
N LYS A 200 -19.71 10.77 -6.66
CA LYS A 200 -19.97 9.64 -5.74
C LYS A 200 -21.23 9.86 -4.92
N ASN A 201 -21.99 8.79 -4.68
CA ASN A 201 -23.16 8.83 -3.81
C ASN A 201 -22.80 8.61 -2.33
N GLY A 202 -23.79 8.65 -1.43
CA GLY A 202 -23.58 8.42 0.01
C GLY A 202 -23.07 7.02 0.40
N ARG A 203 -22.92 6.10 -0.57
CA ARG A 203 -22.32 4.76 -0.42
C ARG A 203 -20.99 4.63 -1.19
N ASP A 204 -20.37 5.76 -1.56
CA ASP A 204 -19.13 5.85 -2.35
C ASP A 204 -19.20 5.23 -3.76
N GLN A 205 -20.40 4.97 -4.28
CA GLN A 205 -20.58 4.42 -5.63
C GLN A 205 -20.60 5.54 -6.67
N PRO A 206 -19.98 5.33 -7.84
CA PRO A 206 -19.97 6.33 -8.90
C PRO A 206 -21.37 6.52 -9.49
N ILE A 207 -21.76 7.78 -9.68
CA ILE A 207 -22.92 8.22 -10.45
C ILE A 207 -22.39 8.98 -11.66
N PHE A 208 -22.98 8.72 -12.82
CA PHE A 208 -22.63 9.36 -14.08
C PHE A 208 -23.75 10.26 -14.55
N ALA A 209 -23.39 11.47 -14.96
CA ALA A 209 -24.27 12.36 -15.72
C ALA A 209 -23.58 12.67 -17.04
N SER A 210 -24.16 12.18 -18.14
CA SER A 210 -23.82 12.56 -19.51
C SER A 210 -24.89 13.49 -20.05
N ARG A 211 -24.52 14.37 -20.97
CA ARG A 211 -25.48 15.23 -21.68
C ARG A 211 -25.96 14.58 -22.97
#